data_AF-A0AAP8TWA4-F1
#
_entry.id   AF-A0AAP8TWA4-F1
#
_cell.length_a   1.000
_cell.length_b   1.000
_cell.length_c   1.000
_cell.angle_alpha   90.00
_cell.angle_beta   90.00
_cell.angle_gamma   90.00
#
_symmetry.space_group_name_H-M   'P 1'
#
loop_
_entity.id
_entity.type
_entity.pdbx_description
1 polymer ?
#
loop_
_entity_poly.entity_id
_entity_poly.type
_entity_poly.pdbx_seq_one_letter_code
_entity_poly.pdbx_strand_id
1 'polypeptide(L)'
;MKKTLSLLALLLLSGCGAGAGRQAGTPLPSPQTEAPVAAPLSYPVRVHNAVSRELRLPEHARGQRCTISIRLRPDGKLASSKIVRGDAPLCAAANEAVQRAQFPPMASATEYALFNAVVLDFVP
;
A
#
# COMPACT_ATOMS: atom_id res chain seq x y z
N MET A 1 -46.54 9.80 6.81
CA MET A 1 -46.49 8.87 7.95
C MET A 1 -46.13 7.47 7.44
N LYS A 2 -44.89 7.01 7.61
CA LYS A 2 -44.47 5.64 7.34
C LYS A 2 -43.48 5.26 8.45
N LYS A 3 -43.94 4.42 9.37
CA LYS A 3 -43.21 3.96 10.56
C LYS A 3 -42.33 2.77 10.16
N THR A 4 -41.02 2.96 10.13
CA THR A 4 -40.07 1.85 10.06
C THR A 4 -39.57 1.57 11.47
N LEU A 5 -40.11 0.52 12.08
CA LEU A 5 -39.55 -0.11 13.28
C LEU A 5 -38.15 -0.64 12.91
N SER A 6 -37.11 -0.12 13.56
CA SER A 6 -35.77 -0.70 13.49
C SER A 6 -35.51 -1.48 14.77
N LEU A 7 -35.20 -2.76 14.59
CA LEU A 7 -34.94 -3.74 15.64
C LEU A 7 -33.72 -3.36 16.49
N LEU A 8 -33.87 -3.57 17.80
CA LEU A 8 -32.79 -3.62 18.78
C LEU A 8 -31.88 -4.81 18.47
N ALA A 9 -30.58 -4.57 18.31
CA ALA A 9 -29.54 -5.58 18.38
C ALA A 9 -28.56 -5.17 19.50
N LEU A 10 -28.71 -5.75 20.69
CA LEU A 10 -27.69 -5.71 21.74
C LEU A 10 -26.77 -6.92 21.57
N LEU A 11 -25.57 -6.71 21.03
CA LEU A 11 -24.46 -7.64 21.15
C LEU A 11 -23.54 -7.12 22.26
N LEU A 12 -23.77 -7.63 23.47
CA LEU A 12 -22.87 -7.43 24.61
C LEU A 12 -21.63 -8.30 24.42
N LEU A 13 -20.48 -7.64 24.24
CA LEU A 13 -19.16 -8.23 24.40
C LEU A 13 -18.84 -8.43 25.88
N SER A 14 -18.45 -9.66 26.25
CA SER A 14 -17.59 -9.99 27.40
C SER A 14 -17.52 -11.51 27.47
N GLY A 15 -16.40 -12.20 27.62
CA GLY A 15 -15.06 -11.84 28.04
C GLY A 15 -14.38 -13.15 28.47
N CYS A 16 -13.04 -13.16 28.37
CA CYS A 16 -12.15 -14.30 28.62
C CYS A 16 -12.17 -14.75 30.09
N GLY A 17 -12.02 -16.07 30.33
CA GLY A 17 -11.76 -16.66 31.64
C GLY A 17 -10.88 -17.90 31.53
N ALA A 18 -9.62 -17.76 31.94
CA ALA A 18 -8.61 -18.81 32.00
C ALA A 18 -8.82 -19.75 33.21
N GLY A 19 -8.48 -21.03 33.07
CA GLY A 19 -8.45 -21.92 34.24
C GLY A 19 -8.19 -23.41 33.96
N ALA A 20 -6.90 -23.76 33.85
CA ALA A 20 -6.27 -24.99 34.32
C ALA A 20 -6.82 -26.37 33.87
N GLY A 21 -6.12 -26.99 32.91
CA GLY A 21 -6.07 -28.43 32.72
C GLY A 21 -4.61 -28.89 32.59
N ARG A 22 -4.11 -29.58 33.62
CA ARG A 22 -2.78 -30.21 33.67
C ARG A 22 -2.76 -31.37 32.67
N GLN A 23 -1.82 -31.39 31.73
CA GLN A 23 -1.41 -32.64 31.09
C GLN A 23 0.12 -32.64 30.95
N ALA A 24 0.73 -33.54 31.72
CA ALA A 24 2.05 -34.05 31.43
C ALA A 24 1.90 -34.98 30.21
N GLY A 25 2.61 -34.67 29.13
CA GLY A 25 2.67 -35.48 27.93
C GLY A 25 3.86 -35.03 27.11
N THR A 26 4.73 -35.99 26.78
CA THR A 26 5.83 -36.01 25.77
C THR A 26 6.23 -34.69 25.10
N PRO A 27 7.53 -34.36 24.97
CA PRO A 27 7.95 -33.26 24.11
C PRO A 27 7.58 -33.61 22.67
N LEU A 28 6.45 -33.09 22.20
CA LEU A 28 6.19 -32.98 20.77
C LEU A 28 7.21 -31.98 20.20
N PRO A 29 7.69 -32.19 18.97
CA PRO A 29 8.45 -31.17 18.28
C PRO A 29 7.61 -29.89 18.29
N SER A 30 8.17 -28.82 18.85
CA SER A 30 7.53 -27.52 18.90
C SER A 30 7.01 -27.18 17.50
N PRO A 31 5.77 -26.69 17.34
CA PRO A 31 5.43 -25.99 16.12
C PRO A 31 6.43 -24.84 16.07
N GLN A 32 7.35 -24.89 15.13
CA GLN A 32 8.07 -23.71 14.76
C GLN A 32 6.98 -22.75 14.30
N THR A 33 6.63 -21.81 15.16
CA THR A 33 5.90 -20.62 14.73
C THR A 33 6.87 -19.90 13.81
N GLU A 34 6.97 -20.37 12.56
CA GLU A 34 7.40 -19.53 11.46
C GLU A 34 6.48 -18.32 11.53
N ALA A 35 7.08 -17.18 11.89
CA ALA A 35 6.40 -15.91 11.79
C ALA A 35 5.78 -15.86 10.38
N PRO A 36 4.49 -15.47 10.23
CA PRO A 36 3.87 -15.42 8.93
C PRO A 36 4.75 -14.62 8.00
N VAL A 37 5.32 -15.26 6.98
CA VAL A 37 6.11 -14.56 5.96
C VAL A 37 5.13 -13.60 5.30
N ALA A 38 5.32 -12.30 5.50
CA ALA A 38 4.39 -11.29 5.02
C ALA A 38 4.19 -11.47 3.50
N ALA A 39 2.94 -11.53 3.06
CA ALA A 39 2.64 -11.66 1.64
C ALA A 39 3.31 -10.52 0.85
N PRO A 40 3.86 -10.79 -0.34
CA PRO A 40 4.52 -9.77 -1.14
C PRO A 40 3.54 -8.64 -1.49
N LEU A 41 4.00 -7.40 -1.35
CA LEU A 41 3.22 -6.20 -1.70
C LEU A 41 2.83 -6.22 -3.18
N SER A 42 1.62 -5.77 -3.52
CA SER A 42 1.19 -5.62 -4.92
C SER A 42 2.08 -4.64 -5.67
N TYR A 43 2.24 -4.83 -7.00
CA TYR A 43 3.12 -4.00 -7.81
C TYR A 43 2.84 -2.49 -7.69
N PRO A 44 1.58 -2.00 -7.71
CA PRO A 44 1.30 -0.57 -7.52
C PRO A 44 1.82 -0.03 -6.18
N VAL A 45 1.71 -0.80 -5.10
CA VAL A 45 2.23 -0.40 -3.78
C VAL A 45 3.75 -0.30 -3.81
N ARG A 46 4.43 -1.24 -4.47
CA ARG A 46 5.90 -1.19 -4.61
C ARG A 46 6.35 0.04 -5.42
N VAL A 47 5.63 0.38 -6.49
CA VAL A 47 5.88 1.58 -7.30
C VAL A 47 5.67 2.85 -6.47
N HIS A 48 4.55 2.97 -5.77
CA HIS A 48 4.27 4.11 -4.90
C HIS A 48 5.39 4.28 -3.86
N ASN A 49 5.75 3.20 -3.16
CA ASN A 49 6.81 3.21 -2.16
C ASN A 49 8.17 3.60 -2.75
N ALA A 50 8.47 3.21 -4.00
CA ALA A 50 9.70 3.62 -4.67
C ALA A 50 9.79 5.12 -4.85
N VAL A 51 8.69 5.78 -5.22
CA VAL A 51 8.67 7.24 -5.38
C VAL A 51 8.63 7.95 -4.03
N SER A 52 7.85 7.47 -3.07
CA SER A 52 7.74 8.09 -1.75
C SER A 52 9.08 8.15 -1.01
N ARG A 53 9.99 7.18 -1.23
CA ARG A 53 11.34 7.21 -0.65
C ARG A 53 12.23 8.33 -1.20
N GLU A 54 12.00 8.73 -2.45
CA GLU A 54 12.76 9.80 -3.12
C GLU A 54 12.11 11.18 -2.95
N LEU A 55 10.84 11.22 -2.52
CA LEU A 55 10.06 12.45 -2.43
C LEU A 55 10.52 13.34 -1.28
N ARG A 56 11.10 14.49 -1.63
CA ARG A 56 11.37 15.58 -0.70
C ARG A 56 10.22 16.57 -0.73
N LEU A 57 9.45 16.65 0.35
CA LEU A 57 8.26 17.50 0.43
C LEU A 57 8.65 18.99 0.54
N PRO A 58 8.04 19.88 -0.27
CA PRO A 58 8.12 21.32 -0.06
C PRO A 58 7.48 21.76 1.27
N GLU A 59 7.95 22.88 1.85
CA GLU A 59 7.49 23.38 3.16
C GLU A 59 5.98 23.62 3.24
N HIS A 60 5.34 24.02 2.13
CA HIS A 60 3.91 24.35 2.08
C HIS A 60 3.06 23.29 1.35
N ALA A 61 3.52 22.03 1.34
CA ALA A 61 2.85 20.96 0.61
C ALA A 61 1.60 20.38 1.31
N ARG A 62 1.38 20.69 2.59
CA ARG A 62 0.21 20.20 3.35
C ARG A 62 -1.08 20.65 2.68
N GLY A 63 -1.99 19.69 2.46
CA GLY A 63 -3.29 19.94 1.82
C GLY A 63 -3.21 20.16 0.31
N GLN A 64 -2.00 20.17 -0.26
CA GLN A 64 -1.80 20.17 -1.70
C GLN A 64 -1.89 18.75 -2.26
N ARG A 65 -2.04 18.66 -3.57
CA ARG A 65 -2.03 17.38 -4.30
C ARG A 65 -1.27 17.51 -5.59
N CYS A 66 -0.56 16.43 -5.96
CA CYS A 66 -0.09 16.24 -7.32
C CYS A 66 -0.54 14.88 -7.87
N THR A 67 -0.98 14.86 -9.13
CA THR A 67 -1.24 13.64 -9.89
C THR A 67 -0.25 13.54 -11.05
N ILE A 68 0.49 12.43 -11.12
CA ILE A 68 1.44 12.12 -12.19
C ILE A 68 1.07 10.79 -12.82
N SER A 69 1.07 10.71 -14.15
CA SER A 69 0.96 9.46 -14.88
C SER A 69 2.35 9.02 -15.35
N ILE A 70 2.69 7.76 -15.12
CA ILE A 70 3.95 7.17 -15.55
C ILE A 70 3.71 5.91 -16.38
N ARG A 71 4.68 5.59 -17.24
CA ARG A 71 4.77 4.29 -17.91
C ARG A 71 6.08 3.61 -17.55
N LEU A 72 6.02 2.32 -17.27
CA LEU A 72 7.16 1.50 -16.90
C LEU A 72 7.37 0.40 -17.94
N ARG A 73 8.62 0.08 -18.22
CA ARG A 73 8.99 -1.11 -19.01
C ARG A 73 8.98 -2.36 -18.11
N PRO A 74 8.95 -3.58 -18.67
CA PRO A 74 8.93 -4.81 -17.87
C PRO A 74 10.11 -4.94 -16.88
N ASP A 75 11.26 -4.36 -17.22
CA ASP A 75 12.46 -4.33 -16.38
C ASP A 75 12.41 -3.27 -15.26
N GLY A 76 11.28 -2.59 -15.09
CA GLY A 76 11.08 -1.54 -14.09
C GLY A 76 11.60 -0.16 -14.52
N LYS A 77 12.27 0.00 -15.67
CA LYS A 77 12.74 1.34 -16.05
C LYS A 77 11.59 2.24 -16.48
N LEU A 78 11.68 3.51 -16.08
CA LEU A 78 10.75 4.56 -16.49
C LEU A 78 10.81 4.77 -18.00
N ALA A 79 9.67 4.62 -18.68
CA ALA A 79 9.52 4.92 -20.10
C ALA A 79 9.05 6.36 -20.32
N SER A 80 8.10 6.84 -19.50
CA SER A 80 7.64 8.22 -19.53
C SER A 80 7.01 8.65 -18.22
N SER A 81 7.01 9.96 -17.97
CA SER A 81 6.31 10.63 -16.88
C SER A 81 5.60 11.87 -17.40
N LYS A 82 4.39 12.13 -16.91
CA LYS A 82 3.60 13.32 -17.23
C LYS A 82 2.87 13.80 -15.98
N ILE A 83 3.09 15.05 -15.60
CA ILE A 83 2.24 15.74 -14.63
C ILE A 83 0.85 15.91 -15.24
N VAL A 84 -0.16 15.39 -14.57
CA VAL A 84 -1.56 15.47 -15.02
C VAL A 84 -2.19 16.75 -14.48
N ARG A 85 -2.04 17.01 -13.18
CA ARG A 85 -2.59 18.18 -12.47
C ARG A 85 -2.01 18.28 -11.07
N GLY A 86 -2.12 19.45 -10.46
CA GLY A 86 -1.80 19.64 -9.04
C GLY A 86 -1.12 20.97 -8.76
N ASP A 87 -0.70 21.11 -7.51
CA ASP A 87 0.16 22.21 -7.06
C ASP A 87 1.53 22.15 -7.75
N ALA A 88 2.00 23.27 -8.29
CA ALA A 88 3.20 23.29 -9.12
C ALA A 88 4.48 22.93 -8.35
N PRO A 89 4.77 23.51 -7.15
CA PRO A 89 5.89 23.07 -6.32
C PRO A 89 5.86 21.59 -5.95
N LEU A 90 4.70 21.08 -5.49
CA LEU A 90 4.56 19.66 -5.14
C LEU A 90 4.74 18.76 -6.37
N CYS A 91 4.19 19.15 -7.53
CA CYS A 91 4.34 18.39 -8.76
C CYS A 91 5.76 18.38 -9.31
N ALA A 92 6.50 19.47 -9.17
CA ALA A 92 7.92 19.50 -9.52
C ALA A 92 8.71 18.51 -8.64
N ALA A 93 8.52 18.56 -7.32
CA ALA A 93 9.16 17.65 -6.38
C ALA A 93 8.79 16.17 -6.62
N ALA A 94 7.50 15.89 -6.85
CA ALA A 94 7.01 14.55 -7.16
C ALA A 94 7.56 14.02 -8.49
N ASN A 95 7.63 14.85 -9.53
CA ASN A 95 8.21 14.44 -10.80
C ASN A 95 9.72 14.17 -10.68
N GLU A 96 10.46 14.99 -9.94
CA GLU A 96 11.86 14.69 -9.63
C GLU A 96 12.03 13.36 -8.90
N ALA A 97 11.18 13.09 -7.90
CA ALA A 97 11.19 11.82 -7.19
C ALA A 97 10.92 10.63 -8.13
N VAL A 98 9.97 10.77 -9.06
CA VAL A 98 9.71 9.77 -10.11
C VAL A 98 10.94 9.52 -10.98
N GLN A 99 11.68 10.56 -11.37
CA GLN A 99 12.88 10.42 -12.19
C GLN A 99 14.05 9.74 -11.45
N ARG A 100 14.13 9.89 -10.12
CA ARG A 100 15.17 9.29 -9.28
C ARG A 100 14.80 7.88 -8.80
N ALA A 101 13.51 7.57 -8.75
CA ALA A 101 13.02 6.31 -8.21
C ALA A 101 13.53 5.11 -9.01
N GLN A 102 14.00 4.10 -8.28
CA GLN A 102 14.33 2.79 -8.81
C GLN A 102 13.10 1.88 -8.64
N PHE A 103 12.33 1.72 -9.71
CA PHE A 103 11.14 0.88 -9.68
C PHE A 103 11.53 -0.61 -9.79
N PRO A 104 10.83 -1.50 -9.08
CA PRO A 104 11.09 -2.93 -9.18
C PRO A 104 10.75 -3.46 -10.57
N PRO A 105 11.43 -4.50 -11.06
CA PRO A 105 10.98 -5.21 -12.25
C PRO A 105 9.64 -5.91 -11.98
N MET A 106 8.89 -6.14 -13.05
CA MET A 106 7.63 -6.88 -12.96
C MET A 106 7.89 -8.39 -12.99
N ALA A 107 7.13 -9.15 -12.21
CA ALA A 107 7.35 -10.58 -12.05
C ALA A 107 6.83 -11.41 -13.24
N SER A 108 5.91 -10.87 -14.05
CA SER A 108 5.28 -11.60 -15.16
C SER A 108 4.74 -10.68 -16.25
N ALA A 109 4.47 -11.25 -17.43
CA ALA A 109 3.78 -10.55 -18.51
C ALA A 109 2.37 -10.09 -18.10
N THR A 110 1.67 -10.85 -17.23
CA THR A 110 0.37 -10.47 -16.68
C THR A 110 0.48 -9.24 -15.79
N GLU A 111 1.49 -9.19 -14.90
CA GLU A 111 1.76 -8.02 -14.07
C GLU A 111 2.06 -6.79 -14.96
N TYR A 112 2.78 -6.97 -16.06
CA TYR A 112 3.01 -5.92 -17.06
C TYR A 112 1.75 -5.48 -17.79
N ALA A 113 0.93 -6.39 -18.28
CA ALA A 113 -0.33 -6.04 -18.94
C ALA A 113 -1.25 -5.20 -18.03
N LEU A 114 -1.25 -5.50 -16.74
CA LEU A 114 -2.08 -4.81 -15.75
C LEU A 114 -1.48 -3.47 -15.27
N PHE A 115 -0.15 -3.35 -15.17
CA PHE A 115 0.50 -2.24 -14.45
C PHE A 115 1.60 -1.50 -15.21
N ASN A 116 1.69 -1.64 -16.54
CA ASN A 116 2.64 -0.86 -17.36
C ASN A 116 2.34 0.65 -17.37
N ALA A 117 1.11 1.06 -17.04
CA ALA A 117 0.72 2.45 -16.88
C ALA A 117 0.17 2.66 -15.47
N VAL A 118 0.73 3.61 -14.73
CA VAL A 118 0.37 3.89 -13.34
C VAL A 118 0.04 5.37 -13.18
N VAL A 119 -1.00 5.67 -12.42
CA VAL A 119 -1.31 7.02 -11.97
C VAL A 119 -0.95 7.10 -10.49
N LEU A 120 -0.08 8.04 -10.15
CA LEU A 120 0.38 8.30 -8.80
C LEU A 120 -0.23 9.59 -8.31
N ASP A 121 -0.86 9.51 -7.15
CA ASP A 121 -1.50 10.63 -6.48
C ASP A 121 -0.77 10.90 -5.16
N PHE A 122 -0.09 12.04 -5.09
CA PHE A 122 0.65 12.49 -3.91
C PHE A 122 -0.20 13.48 -3.12
N VAL A 123 -0.51 13.13 -1.87
CA VAL A 123 -1.20 13.99 -0.89
C VAL A 123 -0.39 13.93 0.41
N PRO A 124 0.46 14.94 0.68
CA PRO A 124 1.31 15.02 1.87
C PRO A 124 0.54 15.29 3.17
#